data_AF-A0A3B9YWI3-F1
#
_entry.id   AF-A0A3B9YWI3-F1
#
_cell.length_a   1.000
_cell.length_b   1.000
_cell.length_c   1.000
_cell.angle_alpha   90.00
_cell.angle_beta   90.00
_cell.angle_gamma   90.00
#
_symmetry.space_group_name_H-M   'P 1'
#
loop_
_entity.id
_entity.type
_entity.pdbx_description
1 polymer ?
#
loop_
_entity_poly.entity_id
_entity_poly.type
_entity_poly.pdbx_seq_one_letter_code
_entity_poly.pdbx_strand_id
1 'polypeptide(L)'
;RLLGVRAVVAESFERIHRSNLVGMGVLPLVFEGGKTWKDLNLKGDETVDIVGLAKLKPRQKLTVTITGSDGRVQEVPVLCRIDTVDEEGYFRNGGILHYVLRQLLEAA
;
A
#
# COMPACT_ATOMS: atom_id res chain seq x y z
N ARG A 1 -11.89 0.07 -0.57
CA ARG A 1 -12.15 0.10 0.88
C ARG A 1 -13.47 -0.55 1.29
N LEU A 2 -14.60 -0.34 0.57
CA LEU A 2 -15.89 -0.98 0.90
C LEU A 2 -15.83 -2.52 0.86
N LEU A 3 -14.96 -3.10 0.03
CA LEU A 3 -14.67 -4.54 -0.01
C LEU A 3 -13.55 -4.97 0.95
N GLY A 4 -13.16 -4.14 1.92
CA GLY A 4 -12.12 -4.46 2.91
C GLY A 4 -10.66 -4.38 2.42
N VAL A 5 -10.40 -4.12 1.13
CA VAL A 5 -9.04 -3.95 0.59
C VAL A 5 -8.29 -2.81 1.29
N ARG A 6 -7.10 -3.13 1.85
CA ARG A 6 -6.20 -2.21 2.57
C ARG A 6 -4.93 -1.83 1.79
N ALA A 7 -4.45 -2.72 0.92
CA ALA A 7 -3.28 -2.50 0.09
C ALA A 7 -3.44 -3.21 -1.26
N VAL A 8 -2.71 -2.75 -2.26
CA VAL A 8 -2.59 -3.38 -3.58
C VAL A 8 -1.11 -3.49 -3.91
N VAL A 9 -0.65 -4.69 -4.22
CA VAL A 9 0.71 -4.95 -4.70
C VAL A 9 0.66 -5.28 -6.19
N ALA A 10 1.45 -4.60 -7.01
CA ALA A 10 1.45 -4.78 -8.45
C ALA A 10 2.85 -4.58 -9.07
N GLU A 11 3.01 -4.92 -10.34
CA GLU A 11 4.23 -4.63 -11.10
C GLU A 11 4.34 -3.14 -11.47
N SER A 12 3.20 -2.51 -11.73
CA SER A 12 3.12 -1.09 -12.04
C SER A 12 1.70 -0.57 -11.81
N PHE A 13 1.55 0.76 -11.81
CA PHE A 13 0.25 1.42 -11.74
C PHE A 13 0.17 2.51 -12.80
N GLU A 14 -1.01 2.67 -13.40
CA GLU A 14 -1.36 3.92 -14.07
C GLU A 14 -1.37 5.07 -13.04
N ARG A 15 -0.91 6.25 -13.46
CA ARG A 15 -0.64 7.39 -12.58
C ARG A 15 -1.87 7.86 -11.81
N ILE A 16 -3.02 8.00 -12.48
CA ILE A 16 -4.29 8.45 -11.89
C ILE A 16 -4.87 7.35 -10.99
N HIS A 17 -4.83 6.09 -11.43
CA HIS A 17 -5.32 4.97 -10.62
C HIS A 17 -4.56 4.86 -9.28
N ARG A 18 -3.24 5.01 -9.30
CA ARG A 18 -2.40 5.06 -8.10
C ARG A 18 -2.86 6.17 -7.14
N SER A 19 -3.05 7.40 -7.62
CA SER A 19 -3.51 8.51 -6.78
C SER A 19 -4.89 8.26 -6.19
N ASN A 20 -5.81 7.64 -6.95
CA ASN A 20 -7.14 7.29 -6.45
C ASN A 20 -7.07 6.28 -5.30
N LEU A 21 -6.20 5.27 -5.40
CA LEU A 21 -5.99 4.30 -4.31
C LEU A 21 -5.55 4.99 -3.02
N VAL A 22 -4.55 5.88 -3.11
CA VAL A 22 -4.07 6.65 -1.95
C VAL A 22 -5.17 7.55 -1.39
N GLY A 23 -5.92 8.24 -2.26
CA GLY A 23 -7.07 9.07 -1.87
C GLY A 23 -8.17 8.28 -1.16
N MET A 24 -8.31 6.99 -1.43
CA MET A 24 -9.22 6.08 -0.74
C MET A 24 -8.64 5.46 0.55
N GLY A 25 -7.40 5.78 0.90
CA GLY A 25 -6.67 5.18 2.03
C GLY A 25 -6.20 3.74 1.77
N VAL A 26 -6.03 3.35 0.50
CA VAL A 26 -5.48 2.05 0.09
C VAL A 26 -4.00 2.25 -0.26
N LEU A 27 -3.12 1.39 0.25
CA LEU A 27 -1.67 1.49 0.06
C LEU A 27 -1.24 0.87 -1.29
N PRO A 28 -0.74 1.65 -2.26
CA PRO A 28 -0.18 1.09 -3.49
C PRO A 28 1.29 0.68 -3.28
N LEU A 29 1.62 -0.55 -3.63
CA LEU A 29 2.96 -1.14 -3.50
C LEU A 29 3.41 -1.70 -4.85
N VAL A 30 4.64 -1.44 -5.23
CA VAL A 30 5.24 -1.97 -6.46
C VAL A 30 6.39 -2.91 -6.14
N PHE A 31 6.45 -4.06 -6.80
CA PHE A 31 7.59 -4.98 -6.65
C PHE A 31 8.92 -4.30 -7.05
N GLU A 32 9.98 -4.54 -6.27
CA GLU A 32 11.33 -4.09 -6.64
C GLU A 32 12.10 -5.15 -7.43
N GLY A 33 13.18 -4.72 -8.10
CA GLY A 33 14.13 -5.63 -8.74
C GLY A 33 13.60 -6.38 -9.96
N GLY A 34 12.55 -5.84 -10.61
CA GLY A 34 11.93 -6.48 -11.78
C GLY A 34 11.10 -7.73 -11.43
N LYS A 35 10.85 -7.99 -10.13
CA LYS A 35 9.98 -9.07 -9.70
C LYS A 35 8.54 -8.80 -10.10
N THR A 36 7.81 -9.87 -10.36
CA THR A 36 6.39 -9.91 -10.65
C THR A 36 5.69 -10.85 -9.69
N TRP A 37 4.35 -10.82 -9.67
CA TRP A 37 3.58 -11.76 -8.87
C TRP A 37 3.74 -13.22 -9.35
N LYS A 38 4.09 -13.41 -10.64
CA LYS A 38 4.31 -14.75 -11.23
C LYS A 38 5.55 -15.42 -10.66
N ASP A 39 6.57 -14.65 -10.28
CA ASP A 39 7.80 -15.16 -9.68
C ASP A 39 7.60 -15.71 -8.26
N LEU A 40 6.47 -15.37 -7.64
CA LEU A 40 6.15 -15.73 -6.26
C LEU A 40 5.34 -17.02 -6.13
N ASN A 41 4.88 -17.60 -7.25
CA ASN A 41 4.10 -18.84 -7.32
C ASN A 41 2.93 -18.89 -6.30
N LEU A 42 2.18 -17.79 -6.22
CA LEU A 42 1.07 -17.63 -5.28
C LEU A 42 -0.16 -18.45 -5.69
N LYS A 43 -0.82 -19.04 -4.70
CA LYS A 43 -2.05 -19.83 -4.83
C LYS A 43 -3.30 -19.06 -4.39
N GLY A 44 -3.15 -18.00 -3.60
CA GLY A 44 -4.22 -17.13 -3.12
C GLY A 44 -4.73 -17.44 -1.72
N ASP A 45 -4.20 -18.47 -1.06
CA ASP A 45 -4.49 -18.85 0.33
C ASP A 45 -3.43 -18.36 1.33
N GLU A 46 -2.49 -17.53 0.86
CA GLU A 46 -1.42 -16.99 1.70
C GLU A 46 -1.90 -15.88 2.64
N THR A 47 -1.22 -15.75 3.78
CA THR A 47 -1.30 -14.57 4.63
C THR A 47 -0.23 -13.58 4.22
N VAL A 48 -0.61 -12.31 4.05
CA VAL A 48 0.27 -11.25 3.57
C VAL A 48 0.40 -10.16 4.63
N ASP A 49 1.62 -9.99 5.14
CA ASP A 49 2.00 -8.96 6.09
C ASP A 49 2.85 -7.88 5.43
N ILE A 50 2.61 -6.61 5.78
CA ILE A 50 3.36 -5.47 5.27
C ILE A 50 4.12 -4.84 6.44
N VAL A 51 5.45 -4.97 6.42
CA VAL A 51 6.32 -4.52 7.51
C VAL A 51 6.86 -3.12 7.23
N GLY A 52 6.98 -2.30 8.28
CA GLY A 52 7.62 -0.98 8.20
C GLY A 52 6.67 0.23 8.07
N LEU A 53 5.37 0.05 8.34
CA LEU A 53 4.34 1.09 8.16
C LEU A 53 4.30 2.18 9.26
N ALA A 54 4.94 1.96 10.42
CA ALA A 54 4.83 2.87 11.57
C ALA A 54 5.27 4.32 11.27
N LYS A 55 6.35 4.48 10.50
CA LYS A 55 6.90 5.79 10.08
C LYS A 55 7.00 5.88 8.57
N LEU A 56 5.87 5.63 7.89
CA LEU A 56 5.81 5.65 6.43
C LEU A 56 6.25 7.01 5.87
N LYS A 57 7.20 7.01 4.94
CA LYS A 57 7.63 8.17 4.16
C LYS A 57 7.28 7.98 2.68
N PRO A 58 7.16 9.07 1.89
CA PRO A 58 6.97 8.95 0.46
C PRO A 58 8.09 8.11 -0.17
N ARG A 59 7.71 7.23 -1.11
CA ARG A 59 8.63 6.34 -1.85
C ARG A 59 9.51 5.46 -0.96
N GLN A 60 9.05 5.15 0.25
CA GLN A 60 9.77 4.26 1.17
C GLN A 60 9.78 2.82 0.65
N LYS A 61 10.93 2.15 0.80
CA LYS A 61 11.05 0.70 0.61
C LYS A 61 10.48 -0.03 1.82
N LEU A 62 9.65 -1.03 1.56
CA LEU A 62 8.99 -1.87 2.54
C LEU A 62 9.25 -3.34 2.21
N THR A 63 8.94 -4.21 3.16
CA THR A 63 8.98 -5.66 2.96
C THR A 63 7.57 -6.20 3.08
N VAL A 64 7.16 -6.99 2.09
CA VAL A 64 5.96 -7.82 2.14
C VAL A 64 6.38 -9.23 2.52
N THR A 65 5.87 -9.72 3.63
CA THR A 65 6.07 -11.10 4.08
C THR A 65 4.85 -11.90 3.68
N ILE A 66 5.04 -12.94 2.88
CA ILE A 66 3.97 -13.82 2.41
C ILE A 66 4.19 -15.19 3.04
N THR A 67 3.20 -15.65 3.80
CA THR A 67 3.21 -16.94 4.50
C THR A 67 2.20 -17.87 3.84
N GLY A 68 2.70 -18.96 3.25
CA GLY A 68 1.87 -20.00 2.65
C GLY A 68 1.18 -20.89 3.68
N SER A 69 0.15 -21.61 3.24
CA SER A 69 -0.56 -22.59 4.07
C SER A 69 0.32 -23.79 4.50
N ASP A 70 1.40 -24.04 3.78
CA ASP A 70 2.44 -25.01 4.13
C ASP A 70 3.48 -24.47 5.14
N GLY A 71 3.31 -23.23 5.60
CA GLY A 71 4.20 -22.54 6.52
C GLY A 71 5.45 -21.94 5.87
N ARG A 72 5.62 -22.04 4.54
CA ARG A 72 6.74 -21.38 3.87
C ARG A 72 6.57 -19.87 3.91
N VAL A 73 7.64 -19.18 4.27
CA VAL A 73 7.70 -17.73 4.34
C VAL A 73 8.59 -17.21 3.23
N GLN A 74 8.10 -16.23 2.48
CA GLN A 74 8.88 -15.49 1.49
C GLN A 74 8.81 -13.99 1.79
N GLU A 75 9.95 -13.31 1.72
CA GLU A 75 10.04 -11.86 1.88
C GLU A 75 10.29 -11.20 0.53
N VAL A 76 9.45 -10.22 0.20
CA VAL A 76 9.48 -9.52 -1.08
C VAL A 76 9.70 -8.04 -0.84
N PRO A 77 10.81 -7.46 -1.31
CA PRO A 77 11.02 -6.03 -1.25
C PRO A 77 10.05 -5.33 -2.22
N VAL A 78 9.38 -4.30 -1.71
CA VAL A 78 8.43 -3.49 -2.47
C VAL A 78 8.69 -2.01 -2.23
N LEU A 79 8.33 -1.20 -3.22
CA LEU A 79 8.33 0.25 -3.15
C LEU A 79 6.93 0.75 -2.82
N CYS A 80 6.79 1.53 -1.75
CA CYS A 80 5.57 2.27 -1.48
C CYS A 80 5.37 3.38 -2.52
N ARG A 81 4.20 3.41 -3.16
CA ARG A 81 3.86 4.40 -4.20
C ARG A 81 2.96 5.52 -3.69
N ILE A 82 3.15 5.92 -2.43
CA ILE A 82 2.84 7.27 -1.96
C ILE A 82 3.97 8.16 -2.46
N ASP A 83 3.68 9.03 -3.41
CA ASP A 83 4.71 9.76 -4.15
C ASP A 83 4.96 11.17 -3.55
N THR A 84 4.02 11.73 -2.78
CA THR A 84 4.13 13.07 -2.18
C THR A 84 3.80 13.10 -0.68
N VAL A 85 4.15 14.20 -0.01
CA VAL A 85 3.82 14.44 1.41
C VAL A 85 2.31 14.63 1.61
N ASP A 86 1.62 15.30 0.68
CA ASP A 86 0.17 15.46 0.76
C ASP A 86 -0.55 14.10 0.71
N GLU A 87 -0.09 13.22 -0.18
CA GLU A 87 -0.60 11.86 -0.30
C GLU A 87 -0.35 11.03 0.96
N GLU A 88 0.78 11.24 1.64
CA GLU A 88 1.04 10.64 2.96
C GLU A 88 0.00 11.12 3.98
N GLY A 89 -0.29 12.43 4.01
CA GLY A 89 -1.31 13.03 4.86
C GLY A 89 -2.71 12.42 4.61
N TYR A 90 -3.09 12.26 3.34
CA TYR A 90 -4.35 11.61 2.97
C TYR A 90 -4.39 10.18 3.48
N PHE A 91 -3.34 9.39 3.23
CA PHE A 91 -3.29 7.98 3.64
C PHE A 91 -3.40 7.82 5.17
N ARG A 92 -2.65 8.62 5.94
CA ARG A 92 -2.68 8.59 7.42
C ARG A 92 -4.05 8.93 8.00
N ASN A 93 -4.81 9.76 7.32
CA ASN A 93 -6.17 10.12 7.71
C ASN A 93 -7.23 9.13 7.20
N GLY A 94 -6.81 8.04 6.55
CA GLY A 94 -7.73 7.07 5.99
C GLY A 94 -8.42 7.57 4.72
N GLY A 95 -7.77 8.44 3.96
CA GLY A 95 -8.23 8.97 2.68
C GLY A 95 -8.44 10.48 2.67
N ILE A 96 -8.51 11.04 1.46
CA ILE A 96 -8.56 12.48 1.22
C ILE A 96 -9.80 13.14 1.82
N LEU A 97 -10.96 12.49 1.76
CA LEU A 97 -12.21 13.04 2.29
C LEU A 97 -12.13 13.23 3.81
N HIS A 98 -11.59 12.24 4.52
CA HIS A 98 -11.41 12.32 5.97
C HIS A 98 -10.37 13.37 6.36
N TYR A 99 -9.31 13.50 5.57
CA TYR A 99 -8.29 14.55 5.76
C TYR A 99 -8.92 15.95 5.67
N VAL A 100 -9.61 16.24 4.56
CA VAL A 100 -10.23 17.55 4.33
C VAL A 100 -11.31 17.85 5.38
N LEU A 101 -12.15 16.88 5.75
CA LEU A 101 -13.18 17.08 6.77
C LEU A 101 -12.57 17.46 8.12
N ARG A 102 -11.47 16.82 8.54
CA ARG A 102 -10.78 17.16 9.79
C ARG A 102 -10.22 18.58 9.76
N GLN A 103 -9.62 19.00 8.65
CA GLN A 103 -9.11 20.36 8.50
C GLN A 103 -10.22 21.42 8.60
N LEU A 104 -11.38 21.16 7.99
CA LEU A 104 -12.53 22.08 8.07
C LEU A 104 -13.07 22.21 9.50
N LEU A 105 -13.08 21.11 10.26
CA LEU A 105 -13.50 21.12 11.67
C LEU A 105 -12.51 21.82 12.59
N GLU A 106 -11.21 21.77 12.30
CA GLU A 106 -10.18 22.50 13.06
C GLU A 106 -10.17 24.00 12.75
N ALA A 107 -10.62 24.41 11.57
CA ALA A 107 -10.69 25.80 11.15
C ALA A 107 -11.96 26.52 11.61
N ALA A 108 -12.95 25.79 12.11
CA ALA A 108 -14.24 26.30 12.61
C ALA A 108 -14.18 26.61 14.11
#